data_AF-X6DBH4-F1
#
_entry.id   AF-X6DBH4-F1
#
_cell.length_a   1.000
_cell.length_b   1.000
_cell.length_c   1.000
_cell.angle_alpha   90.00
_cell.angle_beta   90.00
_cell.angle_gamma   90.00
#
_symmetry.space_group_name_H-M   'P 1'
#
loop_
_entity.id
_entity.type
_entity.pdbx_description
1 polymer ?
#
loop_
_entity_poly.entity_id
_entity_poly.type
_entity_poly.pdbx_seq_one_letter_code
_entity_poly.pdbx_strand_id
1 'polypeptide(L)'
;MRRLAIATVGFLLAVLFTFADASAQKVSPLSSKPALDLPVGQGRLLRIYEPVESVLIADTTIADLQVVSPSMVYVYGLKPGLTNLIAIATDE
;
A
#
# COMPACT_ATOMS: atom_id res chain seq x y z
N MET A 1 -26.22 53.35 -2.59
CA MET A 1 -26.11 52.36 -1.50
C MET A 1 -26.56 50.94 -1.89
N ARG A 2 -27.49 50.74 -2.86
CA ARG A 2 -27.95 49.41 -3.30
C ARG A 2 -26.94 48.57 -4.12
N ARG A 3 -25.95 49.18 -4.77
CA ARG A 3 -24.93 48.49 -5.59
C ARG A 3 -23.80 47.85 -4.77
N LEU A 4 -23.60 48.30 -3.52
CA LEU A 4 -22.56 47.78 -2.64
C LEU A 4 -22.97 46.46 -1.98
N ALA A 5 -24.27 46.26 -1.75
CA ALA A 5 -24.83 45.03 -1.16
C ALA A 5 -24.79 43.81 -2.11
N ILE A 6 -24.74 44.04 -3.43
CA ILE A 6 -24.69 42.97 -4.43
C ILE A 6 -23.27 42.40 -4.54
N ALA A 7 -22.26 43.26 -4.39
CA ALA A 7 -20.84 42.86 -4.44
C ALA A 7 -20.44 41.95 -3.27
N THR A 8 -20.96 42.21 -2.07
CA THR A 8 -20.69 41.39 -0.87
C THR A 8 -21.40 40.04 -0.90
N VAL A 9 -22.62 39.96 -1.44
CA VAL A 9 -23.31 38.67 -1.62
C VAL A 9 -22.61 37.79 -2.66
N GLY A 10 -22.13 38.38 -3.77
CA GLY A 10 -21.34 37.66 -4.77
C GLY A 10 -20.02 37.11 -4.21
N PHE A 11 -19.35 37.89 -3.36
CA PHE A 11 -18.11 37.46 -2.70
C PHE A 11 -18.34 36.33 -1.69
N LEU A 12 -19.44 36.38 -0.93
CA LEU A 12 -19.80 35.34 0.04
C LEU A 12 -20.19 34.02 -0.66
N LEU A 13 -20.82 34.10 -1.83
CA LEU A 13 -21.15 32.93 -2.64
C LEU A 13 -19.91 32.26 -3.26
N ALA A 14 -18.90 33.05 -3.63
CA ALA A 14 -17.64 32.54 -4.20
C ALA A 14 -16.80 31.75 -3.17
N VAL A 15 -16.82 32.16 -1.90
CA VAL A 15 -16.11 31.46 -0.81
C VAL A 15 -16.75 30.11 -0.49
N LEU A 16 -18.06 29.96 -0.69
CA LEU A 16 -18.75 28.67 -0.50
C LEU A 16 -18.40 27.64 -1.58
N PHE A 17 -17.95 28.08 -2.76
CA PHE A 17 -17.59 27.19 -3.88
C PHE A 17 -16.15 26.64 -3.82
N THR A 18 -15.29 27.17 -2.93
CA THR A 18 -13.89 26.70 -2.83
C THR A 18 -13.68 25.47 -1.95
N PHE A 19 -14.75 24.92 -1.36
CA PHE A 19 -14.69 23.74 -0.46
C PHE A 19 -15.01 22.41 -1.16
N ALA A 20 -14.89 22.33 -2.48
CA ALA A 20 -15.12 21.09 -3.20
C ALA A 20 -13.87 20.19 -3.21
N ASP A 21 -14.08 18.93 -2.80
CA ASP A 21 -13.21 17.76 -2.98
C ASP A 21 -12.11 17.50 -1.93
N ALA A 22 -12.51 17.31 -0.68
CA ALA A 22 -11.76 16.48 0.25
C ALA A 22 -12.02 14.98 -0.06
N SER A 23 -11.29 14.42 -1.02
CA SER A 23 -11.33 12.98 -1.29
C SER A 23 -10.63 12.22 -0.16
N ALA A 24 -11.40 11.47 0.66
CA ALA A 24 -10.83 10.58 1.65
C ALA A 24 -10.16 9.38 0.94
N GLN A 25 -8.86 9.18 1.16
CA GLN A 25 -8.16 7.99 0.64
C GLN A 25 -8.71 6.73 1.31
N LYS A 26 -9.24 5.83 0.49
CA LYS A 26 -9.75 4.53 0.95
C LYS A 26 -8.56 3.60 1.16
N VAL A 27 -8.16 3.41 2.42
CA VAL A 27 -7.19 2.37 2.79
C VAL A 27 -7.86 1.01 2.59
N SER A 28 -7.44 0.27 1.57
CA SER A 28 -7.90 -1.11 1.40
C SER A 28 -7.27 -1.96 2.50
N PRO A 29 -8.05 -2.66 3.34
CA PRO A 29 -7.46 -3.58 4.31
C PRO A 29 -6.68 -4.65 3.55
N LEU A 30 -5.45 -4.96 4.01
CA LEU A 30 -4.71 -6.12 3.53
C LEU A 30 -5.65 -7.33 3.66
N SER A 31 -6.16 -7.86 2.54
CA SER A 31 -6.95 -9.09 2.56
C SER A 31 -6.17 -10.15 3.32
N SER A 32 -6.82 -10.86 4.24
CA SER A 32 -6.23 -11.93 5.04
C SER A 32 -5.56 -12.95 4.12
N LYS A 33 -4.29 -12.72 3.83
CA LYS A 33 -3.49 -13.57 2.95
C LYS A 33 -3.09 -14.83 3.73
N PRO A 34 -2.89 -15.95 3.05
CA PRO A 34 -2.43 -17.18 3.70
C PRO A 34 -1.17 -16.92 4.52
N ALA A 35 -1.17 -17.35 5.78
CA ALA A 35 0.06 -17.37 6.58
C ALA A 35 1.02 -18.41 6.00
N LEU A 36 2.30 -18.04 5.91
CA LEU A 36 3.37 -18.95 5.50
C LEU A 36 4.16 -19.37 6.73
N ASP A 37 4.08 -20.66 7.07
CA ASP A 37 4.98 -21.24 8.07
C ASP A 37 6.36 -21.51 7.45
N LEU A 38 7.36 -20.74 7.89
CA LEU A 38 8.74 -20.85 7.47
C LEU A 38 9.64 -21.16 8.68
N PRO A 39 10.17 -22.39 8.80
CA PRO A 39 11.12 -22.71 9.86
C PRO A 39 12.38 -21.86 9.79
N VAL A 40 12.92 -21.49 10.95
CA VAL A 40 14.19 -20.77 11.06
C VAL A 40 15.32 -21.60 10.47
N GLY A 41 16.20 -20.97 9.70
CA GLY A 41 17.31 -21.63 9.01
C GLY A 41 16.90 -22.35 7.71
N GLN A 42 15.64 -22.24 7.30
CA GLN A 42 15.16 -22.78 6.04
C GLN A 42 14.72 -21.65 5.12
N GLY A 43 14.87 -21.88 3.81
CA GLY A 43 14.28 -21.03 2.80
C GLY A 43 13.31 -21.78 1.92
N ARG A 44 12.35 -21.05 1.37
CA ARG A 44 11.31 -21.56 0.47
C ARG A 44 11.21 -20.66 -0.75
N LEU A 45 11.00 -21.30 -1.89
CA LEU A 45 10.70 -20.60 -3.12
C LEU A 45 9.19 -20.39 -3.21
N LEU A 46 8.78 -19.14 -3.24
CA LEU A 46 7.39 -18.72 -3.36
C LEU A 46 7.11 -18.33 -4.80
N ARG A 47 6.05 -18.92 -5.36
CA ARG A 47 5.50 -18.53 -6.65
C ARG A 47 4.43 -17.48 -6.45
N ILE A 48 4.54 -16.37 -7.15
CA ILE A 48 3.52 -15.33 -7.21
C ILE A 48 2.73 -15.54 -8.50
N TYR A 49 1.40 -15.51 -8.40
CA TYR A 49 0.51 -15.80 -9.53
C TYR A 49 0.56 -14.73 -10.62
N GLU A 50 0.77 -13.48 -10.23
CA GLU A 50 0.91 -12.34 -11.12
C GLU A 50 2.34 -11.79 -11.04
N PRO A 51 2.92 -11.31 -12.16
CA PRO A 51 4.20 -10.59 -12.13
C PRO A 51 4.14 -9.39 -11.18
N VAL A 52 5.18 -9.23 -10.36
CA VAL A 52 5.31 -8.12 -9.41
C VAL A 52 6.50 -7.26 -9.75
N GLU A 53 6.35 -5.95 -9.56
CA GLU A 53 7.41 -4.97 -9.75
C GLU A 53 8.38 -4.97 -8.56
N SER A 54 7.84 -5.09 -7.34
CA SER A 54 8.64 -5.09 -6.12
C SER A 54 8.06 -5.96 -5.01
N VAL A 55 8.94 -6.40 -4.11
CA VAL A 55 8.56 -7.23 -2.96
C VAL A 55 9.26 -6.70 -1.73
N LEU A 56 8.51 -6.55 -0.64
CA LEU A 56 8.94 -5.97 0.61
C LEU A 56 8.69 -6.95 1.76
N ILE A 57 9.60 -6.94 2.72
CA ILE A 57 9.43 -7.56 4.04
C ILE A 57 9.37 -6.46 5.09
N ALA A 58 8.41 -6.57 6.01
CA ALA A 58 8.22 -5.59 7.07
C ALA A 58 9.36 -5.56 8.10
N ASP A 59 9.87 -6.74 8.48
CA ASP A 59 10.98 -6.90 9.42
C ASP A 59 12.04 -7.84 8.84
N THR A 60 13.14 -7.26 8.36
CA THR A 60 14.27 -7.97 7.76
C THR A 60 15.14 -8.71 8.77
N THR A 61 14.89 -8.56 10.08
CA THR A 61 15.58 -9.30 11.13
C THR A 61 14.95 -10.66 11.40
N ILE A 62 13.67 -10.85 11.02
CA ILE A 62 12.91 -12.10 11.16
C ILE A 62 13.07 -12.99 9.93
N ALA A 63 12.96 -12.41 8.74
CA ALA A 63 13.15 -13.11 7.48
C ALA A 63 13.78 -12.18 6.44
N ASP A 64 14.48 -12.76 5.48
CA ASP A 64 15.03 -12.04 4.33
C ASP A 64 14.48 -12.64 3.03
N LEU A 65 14.55 -11.89 1.94
CA LEU A 65 14.11 -12.36 0.63
C LEU A 65 15.07 -11.99 -0.48
N GLN A 66 14.98 -12.76 -1.56
CA GLN A 66 15.62 -12.47 -2.82
C GLN A 66 14.63 -12.65 -3.95
N VAL A 67 14.48 -11.62 -4.77
CA VAL A 67 13.69 -11.70 -5.99
C VAL A 67 14.52 -12.45 -7.04
N VAL A 68 14.03 -13.62 -7.45
CA VAL A 68 14.70 -14.47 -8.45
C VAL A 68 14.15 -14.16 -9.84
N SER A 69 12.85 -13.87 -9.93
CA SER A 69 12.17 -13.39 -11.14
C SER A 69 10.89 -12.63 -10.77
N PRO A 70 10.22 -11.93 -11.71
CA PRO A 70 8.98 -11.20 -11.43
C PRO A 70 7.84 -12.06 -10.84
N SER A 71 7.90 -13.39 -10.96
CA SER A 71 6.88 -14.30 -10.42
C SER A 71 7.46 -15.32 -9.42
N MET A 72 8.73 -15.18 -9.02
CA MET A 72 9.37 -16.08 -8.04
C MET A 72 10.24 -15.32 -7.06
N VAL A 73 9.99 -15.56 -5.77
CA VAL A 73 10.73 -14.97 -4.66
C VAL A 73 11.23 -16.07 -3.75
N TYR A 74 12.51 -16.05 -3.44
CA TYR A 74 13.06 -16.90 -2.39
C TYR A 74 12.97 -16.18 -1.06
N VAL A 75 12.42 -16.82 -0.03
CA VAL A 75 12.29 -16.27 1.32
C VAL A 75 13.02 -17.17 2.30
N TYR A 76 13.82 -16.59 3.18
CA TYR A 76 14.65 -17.30 4.15
C TYR A 76 14.36 -16.84 5.58
N GLY A 77 14.11 -17.81 6.48
CA GLY A 77 13.81 -17.53 7.89
C GLY A 77 15.08 -17.32 8.70
N LEU A 78 15.25 -16.11 9.27
CA LEU A 78 16.43 -15.75 10.07
C LEU A 78 16.23 -15.96 11.56
N LYS A 79 15.06 -15.57 12.10
CA LYS A 79 14.74 -15.63 13.53
C LYS A 79 13.28 -15.99 13.76
N PRO A 80 12.93 -16.52 14.94
CA PRO A 80 11.53 -16.74 15.32
C PRO A 80 10.79 -15.40 15.39
N GLY A 81 9.58 -15.35 14.82
CA GLY A 81 8.73 -14.16 14.85
C GLY A 81 7.64 -14.20 13.79
N LEU A 82 6.81 -13.16 13.74
CA LEU A 82 5.81 -12.95 12.70
C LEU A 82 6.15 -11.67 11.95
N THR A 83 6.22 -11.77 10.62
CA THR A 83 6.48 -10.63 9.74
C THR A 83 5.56 -10.68 8.53
N ASN A 84 5.49 -9.59 7.79
CA ASN A 84 4.65 -9.49 6.60
C ASN A 84 5.52 -9.45 5.36
N LEU A 85 5.09 -10.18 4.33
CA LEU A 85 5.61 -10.07 2.98
C LEU A 85 4.54 -9.40 2.11
N ILE A 86 4.94 -8.33 1.44
CA ILE A 86 4.08 -7.53 0.58
C ILE A 86 4.67 -7.60 -0.81
N ALA A 87 3.85 -8.01 -1.78
CA ALA A 87 4.25 -8.03 -3.18
C ALA A 87 3.37 -7.01 -3.92
N ILE A 88 4.02 -6.11 -4.64
CA ILE A 88 3.40 -5.00 -5.36
C ILE A 88 3.38 -5.38 -6.84
N ALA A 89 2.19 -5.59 -7.38
CA ALA A 89 1.99 -5.83 -8.80
C ALA A 89 2.40 -4.59 -9.60
N THR A 90 2.80 -4.80 -10.85
CA THR A 90 2.94 -3.70 -11.80
C THR A 90 1.54 -3.14 -12.09
N ASP A 91 1.34 -1.84 -11.87
CA ASP A 91 0.13 -1.15 -12.35
C ASP A 91 0.19 -1.13 -13.89
N GLU A 92 -0.83 -1.69 -14.55
CA GLU A 92 -1.04 -1.50 -16.00
C GLU A 92 -1.84 -0.22 -16.29
#